data_AF-D0A6D1-F1
#
_entry.id   AF-D0A6D1-F1
#
_cell.length_a   1.000
_cell.length_b   1.000
_cell.length_c   1.000
_cell.angle_alpha   90.00
_cell.angle_beta   90.00
_cell.angle_gamma   90.00
#
_symmetry.space_group_name_H-M   'P 1'
#
loop_
_entity.id
_entity.type
_entity.pdbx_description
1 polymer ?
#
loop_
_entity_poly.entity_id
_entity_poly.type
_entity_poly.pdbx_seq_one_letter_code
_entity_poly.pdbx_strand_id
1 'polypeptide(L)'
;MTEYKKLCALVDQLKQETAVLIDAFKDDDRGDVVALHSQAVSVQTLITNCRPRVVKILHKGREKDPDKQIYNERMCVAIEQLFEDFCAVVGSLFDTSASELILSEENLNYEECPPLAWVEDLYDEHVLRLAQTEAWQKRLASNVVDLVRMEVESRDVCAAEEKRARAALMMERKSEKNAVQKMLDEREAAKWFAEIQRREAEHEGLLLKSKLYDISAAPSVLKDVSPPFRGPLALNALQLVRALRTTPENSNIRRIRCNNLRVMTEYGHVALCSECHTCWTIVTSTEVLWYMLGYTVEYSSLPTVHIPALIESNPSLRLPCGGLASEHVFFPVGFEDYSERLFVLHEPNPTEEPNEWMDWYTRMGAIVHSLEACKF
;
A
#
# COMPACT_ATOMS: atom_id res chain seq x y z
N MET A 1 28.39 3.07 56.02
CA MET A 1 27.11 3.18 55.29
C MET A 1 26.98 1.97 54.37
N THR A 2 25.88 1.20 54.45
CA THR A 2 25.69 -0.03 53.64
C THR A 2 25.39 0.29 52.18
N GLU A 3 25.64 -0.64 51.26
CA GLU A 3 25.40 -0.44 49.81
C GLU A 3 23.95 -0.07 49.49
N TYR A 4 22.98 -0.71 50.17
CA TYR A 4 21.56 -0.38 50.07
C TYR A 4 21.29 1.11 50.36
N LYS A 5 21.83 1.65 51.46
CA LYS A 5 21.65 3.08 51.81
C LYS A 5 22.23 4.03 50.77
N LYS A 6 23.33 3.65 50.12
CA LYS A 6 23.91 4.44 49.02
C LYS A 6 23.00 4.44 47.79
N LEU A 7 22.38 3.29 47.47
CA LEU A 7 21.46 3.20 46.35
C LEU A 7 20.16 3.97 46.60
N CYS A 8 19.61 3.93 47.81
CA CYS A 8 18.46 4.79 48.17
C CYS A 8 18.79 6.27 47.92
N ALA A 9 19.93 6.75 48.41
CA ALA A 9 20.33 8.15 48.22
C ALA A 9 20.49 8.53 46.72
N LEU A 10 21.01 7.61 45.90
CA LEU A 10 21.15 7.85 44.46
C LEU A 10 19.81 7.82 43.73
N VAL A 11 18.87 6.94 44.13
CA VAL A 11 17.51 6.92 43.58
C VAL A 11 16.74 8.18 43.98
N ASP A 12 16.90 8.65 45.23
CA ASP A 12 16.32 9.91 45.69
C ASP A 12 16.87 11.10 44.92
N GLN A 13 18.19 11.13 44.66
CA GLN A 13 18.81 12.16 43.83
C GLN A 13 18.28 12.11 42.39
N LEU A 14 18.25 10.92 41.78
CA LEU A 14 17.72 10.73 40.43
C LEU A 14 16.27 11.21 40.34
N LYS A 15 15.44 10.91 41.36
CA LYS A 15 14.05 11.36 41.44
C LYS A 15 13.93 12.88 41.45
N GLN A 16 14.77 13.56 42.23
CA GLN A 16 14.78 15.02 42.30
C GLN A 16 15.23 15.65 40.97
N GLU A 17 16.34 15.18 40.41
CA GLU A 17 16.87 15.73 39.16
C GLU A 17 15.94 15.46 37.97
N THR A 18 15.31 14.28 37.94
CA THR A 18 14.33 13.90 36.92
C THR A 18 13.06 14.76 37.02
N ALA A 19 12.55 15.00 38.22
CA ALA A 19 11.34 15.83 38.41
C ALA A 19 11.54 17.24 37.85
N VAL A 20 12.69 17.86 38.18
CA VAL A 20 13.03 19.20 37.67
C VAL A 20 13.13 19.22 36.14
N LEU A 21 13.76 18.21 35.52
CA LEU A 21 13.83 18.13 34.05
C LEU A 21 12.46 17.94 33.40
N ILE A 22 11.60 17.10 33.98
CA ILE A 22 10.24 16.87 33.48
C ILE A 22 9.39 18.13 33.61
N ASP A 23 9.51 18.85 34.72
CA ASP A 23 8.78 20.10 34.94
C ASP A 23 9.24 21.16 33.94
N ALA A 24 10.56 21.33 33.75
CA ALA A 24 11.11 22.24 32.74
C ALA A 24 10.66 21.89 31.31
N PHE A 25 10.63 20.59 30.97
CA PHE A 25 10.15 20.11 29.67
C PHE A 25 8.65 20.40 29.47
N LYS A 26 7.82 20.18 30.49
CA LYS A 26 6.37 20.41 30.42
C LYS A 26 6.02 21.89 30.30
N ASP A 27 6.76 22.75 30.98
CA ASP A 27 6.55 24.19 30.99
C ASP A 27 7.27 24.91 29.83
N ASP A 28 8.02 24.18 28.99
CA ASP A 28 8.96 24.72 27.98
C ASP A 28 9.86 25.82 28.58
N ASP A 29 10.37 25.59 29.81
CA ASP A 29 11.24 26.53 30.50
C ASP A 29 12.66 26.47 29.93
N ARG A 30 12.94 27.38 29.00
CA ARG A 30 14.24 27.52 28.32
C ARG A 30 15.20 28.42 29.07
N GLY A 31 15.19 28.38 30.40
CA GLY A 31 16.05 29.17 31.29
C GLY A 31 17.56 28.98 31.04
N ASP A 32 18.32 28.59 32.06
CA ASP A 32 19.75 28.34 31.87
C ASP A 32 19.97 27.01 31.13
N VAL A 33 20.09 27.07 29.80
CA VAL A 33 20.28 25.89 28.93
C VAL A 33 21.52 25.08 29.31
N VAL A 34 22.60 25.73 29.78
CA VAL A 34 23.82 25.01 30.19
C VAL A 34 23.58 24.25 31.49
N ALA A 35 22.85 24.85 32.44
CA ALA A 35 22.45 24.17 33.67
C ALA A 35 21.50 22.99 33.38
N LEU A 36 20.52 23.17 32.48
CA LEU A 36 19.61 22.11 32.05
C LEU A 36 20.36 20.95 31.39
N HIS A 37 21.30 21.23 30.48
CA HIS A 37 22.14 20.20 29.86
C HIS A 37 23.01 19.48 30.88
N SER A 38 23.66 20.21 31.79
CA SER A 38 24.43 19.59 32.89
C SER A 38 23.56 18.66 33.75
N GLN A 39 22.30 19.03 33.96
CA GLN A 39 21.36 18.22 34.71
C GLN A 39 20.89 16.98 33.91
N ALA A 40 20.64 17.11 32.62
CA ALA A 40 20.36 15.97 31.73
C ALA A 40 21.51 14.96 31.72
N VAL A 41 22.76 15.42 31.60
CA VAL A 41 23.97 14.58 31.70
C VAL A 41 24.08 13.92 33.07
N SER A 42 23.76 14.62 34.15
CA SER A 42 23.74 14.07 35.51
C SER A 42 22.70 12.94 35.63
N VAL A 43 21.48 13.13 35.14
CA VAL A 43 20.42 12.12 35.11
C VAL A 43 20.84 10.89 34.30
N GLN A 44 21.38 11.07 33.09
CA GLN A 44 21.89 9.97 32.28
C GLN A 44 22.99 9.18 33.02
N THR A 45 23.91 9.90 33.68
CA THR A 45 25.00 9.33 34.48
C THR A 45 24.47 8.56 35.70
N LEU A 46 23.48 9.11 36.40
CA LEU A 46 22.82 8.46 37.53
C LEU A 46 22.14 7.18 37.09
N ILE A 47 21.39 7.20 35.98
CA ILE A 47 20.75 5.99 35.43
C ILE A 47 21.79 4.93 35.07
N THR A 48 22.82 5.33 34.30
CA THR A 48 23.89 4.43 33.82
C THR A 48 24.64 3.79 34.98
N ASN A 49 24.94 4.55 36.04
CA ASN A 49 25.67 4.05 37.20
C ASN A 49 24.80 3.27 38.19
N CYS A 50 23.53 3.66 38.37
CA CYS A 50 22.63 3.04 39.33
C CYS A 50 22.05 1.73 38.82
N ARG A 51 21.64 1.67 37.54
CA ARG A 51 21.03 0.49 36.91
C ARG A 51 21.76 -0.82 37.25
N PRO A 52 23.06 -0.99 36.94
CA PRO A 52 23.74 -2.26 37.20
C PRO A 52 23.83 -2.60 38.69
N ARG A 53 23.87 -1.60 39.58
CA ARG A 53 23.98 -1.80 41.03
C ARG A 53 22.63 -2.17 41.65
N VAL A 54 21.55 -1.54 41.20
CA VAL A 54 20.17 -1.86 41.61
C VAL A 54 19.79 -3.26 41.12
N VAL A 55 20.08 -3.58 39.85
CA VAL A 55 19.82 -4.93 39.30
C VAL A 55 20.64 -5.99 40.04
N LYS A 56 21.90 -5.70 40.36
CA LYS A 56 22.75 -6.63 41.13
C LYS A 56 22.23 -6.89 42.55
N ILE A 57 21.77 -5.87 43.27
CA ILE A 57 21.24 -6.06 44.62
C ILE A 57 19.86 -6.76 44.58
N LEU A 58 19.05 -6.49 43.55
CA LEU A 58 17.79 -7.20 43.30
C LEU A 58 18.02 -8.71 43.12
N HIS A 59 18.96 -9.10 42.25
CA HIS A 59 19.30 -10.52 42.06
C HIS A 59 19.74 -11.19 43.37
N LYS A 60 20.52 -10.49 44.20
CA LYS A 60 20.91 -10.99 45.53
C LYS A 60 19.76 -11.06 46.52
N GLY A 61 18.79 -10.13 46.44
CA GLY A 61 17.58 -10.12 47.26
C GLY A 61 16.60 -11.24 46.89
N ARG A 62 16.61 -11.68 45.63
CA ARG A 62 15.79 -12.77 45.10
C ARG A 62 16.43 -14.15 45.18
N GLU A 63 17.66 -14.26 45.68
CA GLU A 63 18.33 -15.54 45.91
C GLU A 63 17.53 -16.36 46.93
N LYS A 64 17.18 -17.59 46.56
CA LYS A 64 16.37 -18.52 47.37
C LYS A 64 17.18 -19.69 47.91
N ASP A 65 18.42 -19.87 47.45
CA ASP A 65 19.35 -20.85 47.99
C ASP A 65 19.78 -20.44 49.42
N PRO A 66 19.41 -21.22 50.46
CA PRO A 66 19.73 -20.89 51.85
C PRO A 66 21.23 -20.72 52.12
N ASP A 67 22.07 -21.42 51.34
CA ASP A 67 23.53 -21.37 51.47
C ASP A 67 24.15 -20.14 50.78
N LYS A 68 23.35 -19.42 49.96
CA LYS A 68 23.76 -18.20 49.23
C LYS A 68 22.97 -16.96 49.63
N GLN A 69 21.89 -17.10 50.40
CA GLN A 69 21.04 -15.99 50.82
C GLN A 69 21.73 -15.13 51.88
N ILE A 70 22.00 -13.86 51.55
CA ILE A 70 22.73 -12.92 52.41
C ILE A 70 21.78 -11.96 53.16
N TYR A 71 20.55 -11.79 52.66
CA TYR A 71 19.58 -10.82 53.17
C TYR A 71 18.39 -11.50 53.86
N ASN A 72 17.92 -10.89 54.96
CA ASN A 72 16.69 -11.32 55.63
C ASN A 72 15.45 -10.87 54.84
N GLU A 73 14.28 -11.47 55.14
CA GLU A 73 13.02 -11.20 54.42
C GLU A 73 12.67 -9.71 54.36
N ARG A 74 12.85 -8.97 55.45
CA ARG A 74 12.57 -7.53 55.49
C ARG A 74 13.45 -6.73 54.54
N MET A 75 14.73 -7.11 54.43
CA MET A 75 15.66 -6.48 53.50
C MET A 75 15.37 -6.86 52.05
N CYS A 76 14.93 -8.10 51.79
CA CYS A 76 14.48 -8.50 50.46
C CYS A 76 13.30 -7.65 49.98
N VAL A 77 12.28 -7.45 50.82
CA VAL A 77 11.14 -6.55 50.53
C VAL A 77 11.60 -5.12 50.25
N ALA A 78 12.53 -4.60 51.06
CA ALA A 78 13.07 -3.25 50.88
C ALA A 78 13.87 -3.09 49.57
N ILE A 79 14.59 -4.15 49.15
CA ILE A 79 15.32 -4.19 47.87
C ILE A 79 14.35 -4.21 46.69
N GLU A 80 13.24 -4.94 46.78
CA GLU A 80 12.21 -4.93 45.74
C GLU A 80 11.57 -3.54 45.61
N GLN A 81 11.24 -2.89 46.73
CA GLN A 81 10.74 -1.52 46.72
C GLN A 81 11.73 -0.54 46.08
N LEU A 82 13.02 -0.63 46.42
CA LEU A 82 14.06 0.21 45.82
C LEU A 82 14.13 0.04 44.29
N PHE A 83 13.95 -1.18 43.80
CA PHE A 83 13.91 -1.45 42.36
C PHE A 83 12.66 -0.86 41.70
N GLU A 84 11.49 -1.00 42.34
CA GLU A 84 10.25 -0.39 41.87
C GLU A 84 10.36 1.14 41.83
N ASP A 85 10.92 1.76 42.88
CA ASP A 85 11.14 3.21 42.93
C ASP A 85 12.07 3.68 41.81
N PHE A 86 13.16 2.94 41.55
CA PHE A 86 14.05 3.23 40.43
C PHE A 86 13.34 3.09 39.06
N CYS A 87 12.55 2.03 38.88
CA CYS A 87 11.78 1.82 37.66
C CYS A 87 10.72 2.90 37.46
N ALA A 88 10.08 3.37 38.53
CA ALA A 88 9.08 4.43 38.45
C ALA A 88 9.69 5.75 37.97
N VAL A 89 10.87 6.10 38.48
CA VAL A 89 11.58 7.34 38.10
C VAL A 89 12.08 7.27 36.65
N VAL A 90 12.66 6.14 36.22
CA VAL A 90 13.04 5.98 34.80
C VAL A 90 11.80 5.92 33.93
N GLY A 91 10.74 5.25 34.36
CA GLY A 91 9.47 5.15 33.62
C GLY A 91 8.85 6.53 33.34
N SER A 92 8.97 7.48 34.28
CA SER A 92 8.47 8.84 34.08
C SER A 92 9.23 9.63 33.01
N LEU A 93 10.47 9.25 32.69
CA LEU A 93 11.26 9.88 31.61
C LEU A 93 10.89 9.34 30.23
N PHE A 94 10.54 8.05 30.13
CA PHE A 94 10.26 7.36 28.88
C PHE A 94 8.77 7.17 28.59
N ASP A 95 7.89 7.67 29.48
CA ASP A 95 6.43 7.51 29.43
C ASP A 95 5.98 6.04 29.25
N THR A 96 6.68 5.13 29.93
CA THR A 96 6.45 3.69 29.81
C THR A 96 6.81 2.93 31.09
N SER A 97 6.40 1.65 31.18
CA SER A 97 6.85 0.76 32.24
C SER A 97 8.32 0.39 32.03
N ALA A 98 9.21 0.94 32.87
CA ALA A 98 10.65 0.75 32.71
C ALA A 98 11.19 -0.59 33.26
N SER A 99 10.39 -1.41 33.94
CA SER A 99 10.90 -2.63 34.58
C SER A 99 11.60 -3.59 33.62
N GLU A 100 10.99 -3.88 32.47
CA GLU A 100 11.56 -4.74 31.42
C GLU A 100 12.77 -4.08 30.74
N LEU A 101 12.70 -2.77 30.50
CA LEU A 101 13.80 -1.98 29.94
C LEU A 101 15.02 -1.91 30.86
N ILE A 102 14.82 -1.85 32.18
CA ILE A 102 15.90 -1.85 33.17
C ILE A 102 16.53 -3.23 33.32
N LEU A 103 15.73 -4.30 33.22
CA LEU A 103 16.18 -5.68 33.32
C LEU A 103 16.80 -6.23 32.03
N SER A 104 16.56 -5.59 30.89
CA SER A 104 17.19 -5.98 29.62
C SER A 104 18.71 -5.79 29.66
N GLU A 105 19.44 -6.42 28.73
CA GLU A 105 20.87 -6.16 28.53
C GLU A 105 21.12 -4.97 27.60
N GLU A 106 20.07 -4.43 26.98
CA GLU A 106 20.16 -3.32 26.04
C GLU A 106 20.35 -1.98 26.76
N ASN A 107 21.17 -1.10 26.19
CA ASN A 107 21.32 0.26 26.69
C ASN A 107 20.04 1.06 26.43
N LEU A 108 19.69 1.94 27.36
CA LEU A 108 18.55 2.82 27.19
C LEU A 108 18.85 3.84 26.09
N ASN A 109 17.92 4.00 25.14
CA ASN A 109 18.06 4.99 24.07
C ASN A 109 17.61 6.37 24.56
N TYR A 110 18.54 7.20 25.02
CA TYR A 110 18.22 8.53 25.53
C TYR A 110 17.67 9.49 24.45
N GLU A 111 17.91 9.24 23.16
CA GLU A 111 17.34 10.03 22.06
C GLU A 111 15.81 9.84 21.94
N GLU A 112 15.28 8.72 22.43
CA GLU A 112 13.84 8.44 22.47
C GLU A 112 13.17 8.94 23.76
N CYS A 113 13.94 9.47 24.71
CA CYS A 113 13.41 10.06 25.93
C CYS A 113 13.06 11.53 25.69
N PRO A 114 11.76 11.93 25.70
CA PRO A 114 11.36 13.27 25.27
C PRO A 114 12.00 14.41 26.07
N PRO A 115 12.04 14.37 27.43
CA PRO A 115 12.69 15.44 28.20
C PRO A 115 14.19 15.54 27.92
N LEU A 116 14.90 14.41 27.76
CA LEU A 116 16.34 14.43 27.51
C LEU A 116 16.65 14.90 26.09
N ALA A 117 15.95 14.37 25.08
CA ALA A 117 16.10 14.78 23.69
C ALA A 117 15.82 16.29 23.50
N TRP A 118 14.80 16.83 24.18
CA TRP A 118 14.50 18.26 24.16
C TRP A 118 15.63 19.11 24.74
N VAL A 119 16.25 18.70 25.85
CA VAL A 119 17.41 19.43 26.41
C VAL A 119 18.60 19.37 25.47
N GLU A 120 18.89 18.21 24.86
CA GLU A 120 19.97 18.06 23.88
C GLU A 120 19.76 18.99 22.67
N ASP A 121 18.53 19.06 22.13
CA ASP A 121 18.21 19.96 21.02
C ASP A 121 18.36 21.45 21.40
N LEU A 122 17.97 21.84 22.62
CA LEU A 122 18.20 23.20 23.12
C LEU A 122 19.69 23.51 23.29
N TYR A 123 20.46 22.55 23.77
CA TYR A 123 21.90 22.71 23.96
C TYR A 123 22.63 22.81 22.61
N ASP A 124 22.28 21.96 21.64
CA ASP A 124 22.76 22.04 20.26
C ASP A 124 22.52 23.44 19.67
N GLU A 125 21.29 23.96 19.81
CA GLU A 125 20.96 25.31 19.33
C GLU A 125 21.76 26.41 20.06
N HIS A 126 21.96 26.26 21.37
CA HIS A 126 22.73 27.18 22.18
C HIS A 126 24.20 27.22 21.76
N VAL A 127 24.84 26.05 21.59
CA VAL A 127 26.25 25.92 21.19
C VAL A 127 26.46 26.47 19.78
N LEU A 128 25.55 26.20 18.84
CA LEU A 128 25.60 26.79 17.50
C LEU A 128 25.48 28.32 17.54
N ARG A 129 24.60 28.87 18.38
CA ARG A 129 24.47 30.33 18.56
C ARG A 129 25.73 30.94 19.18
N LEU A 130 26.31 30.29 20.19
CA LEU A 130 27.56 30.72 20.80
C LEU A 130 28.70 30.74 19.78
N ALA A 131 28.81 29.71 18.94
CA ALA A 131 29.86 29.59 17.93
C ALA A 131 29.85 30.72 16.89
N GLN A 132 28.68 31.32 16.66
CA GLN A 132 28.51 32.46 15.75
C GLN A 132 28.92 33.80 16.37
N THR A 133 29.17 33.87 17.68
CA THR A 133 29.54 35.12 18.34
C THR A 133 30.99 35.52 18.04
N GLU A 134 31.23 36.82 17.93
CA GLU A 134 32.57 37.35 17.69
C GLU A 134 33.56 36.99 18.81
N ALA A 135 33.08 36.95 20.06
CA ALA A 135 33.88 36.54 21.21
C ALA A 135 34.37 35.09 21.10
N TRP A 136 33.52 34.20 20.58
CA TRP A 136 33.89 32.81 20.31
C TRP A 136 34.87 32.66 19.15
N GLN A 137 34.72 33.45 18.10
CA GLN A 137 35.60 33.38 16.95
C GLN A 137 37.00 33.93 17.24
N LYS A 138 37.12 34.85 18.20
CA LYS A 138 38.38 35.53 18.55
C LYS A 138 39.06 35.01 19.82
N ARG A 139 38.47 34.04 20.54
CA ARG A 139 39.08 33.53 21.79
C ARG A 139 40.41 32.82 21.54
N LEU A 140 41.33 33.02 22.48
CA LEU A 140 42.63 32.35 22.52
C LEU A 140 42.78 31.63 23.86
N ALA A 141 43.27 30.40 23.84
CA ALA A 141 43.56 29.64 25.05
C ALA A 141 44.70 30.31 25.83
N SER A 142 44.48 30.59 27.12
CA SER A 142 45.51 31.18 27.98
C SER A 142 46.40 30.13 28.65
N ASN A 143 45.94 28.88 28.69
CA ASN A 143 46.61 27.73 29.29
C ASN A 143 46.08 26.41 28.68
N VAL A 144 46.65 25.27 29.11
CA VAL A 144 46.29 23.93 28.60
C VAL A 144 44.85 23.54 28.94
N VAL A 145 44.33 23.94 30.12
CA VAL A 145 42.95 23.63 30.52
C VAL A 145 41.94 24.35 29.62
N ASP A 146 42.21 25.62 29.29
CA ASP A 146 41.41 26.38 28.34
C ASP A 146 41.44 25.75 26.95
N LEU A 147 42.61 25.26 26.51
CA LEU A 147 42.76 24.61 25.21
C LEU A 147 41.90 23.34 25.12
N VAL A 148 41.93 22.50 26.15
CA VAL A 148 41.10 21.29 26.23
C VAL A 148 39.61 21.64 26.24
N ARG A 149 39.19 22.65 27.00
CA ARG A 149 37.80 23.13 27.01
C ARG A 149 37.37 23.59 25.62
N MET A 150 38.20 24.39 24.95
CA MET A 150 37.92 24.88 23.60
C MET A 150 37.77 23.73 22.59
N GLU A 151 38.58 22.67 22.71
CA GLU A 151 38.49 21.49 21.86
C GLU A 151 37.16 20.75 22.05
N VAL A 152 36.76 20.50 23.31
CA VAL A 152 35.48 19.85 23.64
C VAL A 152 34.32 20.63 23.05
N GLU A 153 34.26 21.91 23.34
CA GLU A 153 33.23 22.79 22.82
C GLU A 153 33.21 22.87 21.28
N SER A 154 34.37 22.84 20.63
CA SER A 154 34.44 22.76 19.16
C SER A 154 33.89 21.46 18.61
N ARG A 155 34.09 20.33 19.31
CA ARG A 155 33.47 19.05 18.93
C ARG A 155 31.96 19.10 19.09
N ASP A 156 31.46 19.73 20.14
CA ASP A 156 30.02 19.89 20.38
C ASP A 156 29.38 20.71 19.25
N VAL A 157 30.03 21.80 18.81
CA VAL A 157 29.59 22.58 17.63
C VAL A 157 29.52 21.70 16.38
N CYS A 158 30.58 20.94 16.07
CA CYS A 158 30.59 20.08 14.90
C CYS A 158 29.48 19.01 14.95
N ALA A 159 29.27 18.40 16.12
CA ALA A 159 28.21 17.40 16.32
C ALA A 159 26.81 18.01 16.08
N ALA A 160 26.56 19.20 16.62
CA ALA A 160 25.30 19.91 16.42
C ALA A 160 25.07 20.30 14.94
N GLU A 161 26.11 20.73 14.23
CA GLU A 161 26.05 21.03 12.78
C GLU A 161 25.73 19.77 11.96
N GLU A 162 26.42 18.66 12.24
CA GLU A 162 26.19 17.38 11.56
C GLU A 162 24.77 16.84 11.82
N LYS A 163 24.29 16.89 13.07
CA LYS A 163 22.94 16.47 13.44
C LYS A 163 21.89 17.29 12.69
N ARG A 164 22.04 18.62 12.66
CA ARG A 164 21.12 19.52 11.93
C ARG A 164 21.15 19.27 10.42
N ALA A 165 22.33 19.10 9.83
CA ALA A 165 22.48 18.81 8.40
C ALA A 165 21.85 17.47 8.03
N ARG A 166 22.04 16.44 8.86
CA ARG A 166 21.43 15.12 8.66
C ARG A 166 19.91 15.18 8.76
N ALA A 167 19.37 15.90 9.73
CA ALA A 167 17.92 16.08 9.87
C ALA A 167 17.32 16.76 8.62
N ALA A 168 17.95 17.82 8.12
CA ALA A 168 17.52 18.51 6.91
C ALA A 168 17.52 17.59 5.68
N LEU A 169 18.60 16.82 5.46
CA LEU A 169 18.71 15.85 4.36
C LEU A 169 17.59 14.79 4.44
N MET A 170 17.27 14.30 5.64
CA MET A 170 16.22 13.29 5.82
C MET A 170 14.83 13.87 5.52
N MET A 171 14.57 15.13 5.89
CA MET A 171 13.33 15.82 5.55
C MET A 171 13.20 16.04 4.03
N GLU A 172 14.28 16.44 3.37
CA GLU A 172 14.33 16.63 1.92
C GLU A 172 14.03 15.32 1.18
N ARG A 173 14.75 14.24 1.52
CA ARG A 173 14.50 12.90 0.95
C ARG A 173 13.06 12.41 1.16
N LYS A 174 12.49 12.67 2.34
CA LYS A 174 11.10 12.32 2.62
C LYS A 174 10.14 13.12 1.74
N SER A 175 10.40 14.41 1.55
CA SER A 175 9.63 15.28 0.67
C SER A 175 9.68 14.81 -0.80
N GLU A 176 10.87 14.52 -1.31
CA GLU A 176 11.08 13.99 -2.66
C GLU A 176 10.34 12.67 -2.88
N LYS A 177 10.48 11.73 -1.95
CA LYS A 177 9.76 10.45 -1.98
C LYS A 177 8.26 10.66 -2.06
N ASN A 178 7.72 11.56 -1.23
CA ASN A 178 6.29 11.86 -1.23
C ASN A 178 5.84 12.51 -2.54
N ALA A 179 6.65 13.39 -3.12
CA ALA A 179 6.36 14.01 -4.41
C ALA A 179 6.33 12.98 -5.55
N VAL A 180 7.31 12.06 -5.59
CA VAL A 180 7.34 10.96 -6.57
C VAL A 180 6.13 10.05 -6.40
N GLN A 181 5.80 9.66 -5.18
CA GLN A 181 4.64 8.80 -4.92
C GLN A 181 3.36 9.47 -5.41
N LYS A 182 3.16 10.75 -5.09
CA LYS A 182 1.99 11.51 -5.53
C LYS A 182 1.88 11.56 -7.06
N MET A 183 2.98 11.77 -7.78
CA MET A 183 2.97 11.74 -9.25
C MET A 183 2.61 10.37 -9.81
N LEU A 184 3.05 9.28 -9.17
CA LEU A 184 2.71 7.92 -9.56
C LEU A 184 1.21 7.65 -9.35
N ASP A 185 0.68 8.04 -8.19
CA ASP A 185 -0.74 7.88 -7.85
C ASP A 185 -1.64 8.69 -8.80
N GLU A 186 -1.26 9.94 -9.11
CA GLU A 186 -1.97 10.78 -10.08
C GLU A 186 -1.97 10.17 -11.48
N ARG A 187 -0.83 9.60 -11.91
CA ARG A 187 -0.72 8.93 -13.21
C ARG A 187 -1.56 7.65 -13.26
N GLU A 188 -1.59 6.87 -12.19
CA GLU A 188 -2.41 5.67 -12.08
C GLU A 188 -3.90 6.01 -12.13
N ALA A 189 -4.32 7.01 -11.34
CA ALA A 189 -5.70 7.51 -11.35
C ALA A 189 -6.11 8.04 -12.73
N ALA A 190 -5.25 8.80 -13.41
CA ALA A 190 -5.53 9.30 -14.76
C ALA A 190 -5.68 8.17 -15.78
N LYS A 191 -4.82 7.14 -15.72
CA LYS A 191 -4.93 5.95 -16.58
C LYS A 191 -6.24 5.20 -16.32
N TRP A 192 -6.60 5.01 -15.05
CA TRP A 192 -7.85 4.34 -14.67
C TRP A 192 -9.08 5.12 -15.14
N PHE A 193 -9.08 6.44 -14.98
CA PHE A 193 -10.16 7.30 -15.47
C PHE A 193 -10.30 7.23 -17.00
N ALA A 194 -9.19 7.28 -17.74
CA ALA A 194 -9.22 7.13 -19.20
C ALA A 194 -9.76 5.76 -19.63
N GLU A 195 -9.44 4.70 -18.89
CA GLU A 195 -9.99 3.37 -19.15
C GLU A 195 -11.51 3.30 -18.88
N ILE A 196 -12.01 3.90 -17.80
CA ILE A 196 -13.46 3.99 -17.55
C ILE A 196 -14.16 4.67 -18.72
N GLN A 197 -13.66 5.83 -19.15
CA GLN A 197 -14.24 6.56 -20.28
C GLN A 197 -14.21 5.74 -21.57
N ARG A 198 -13.12 4.98 -21.82
CA ARG A 198 -13.03 4.09 -22.98
C ARG A 198 -14.09 2.98 -22.91
N ARG A 199 -14.28 2.35 -21.75
CA ARG A 199 -15.28 1.30 -21.53
C ARG A 199 -16.71 1.82 -21.73
N GLU A 200 -17.00 3.01 -21.21
CA GLU A 200 -18.28 3.69 -21.41
C GLU A 200 -18.52 3.98 -22.90
N ALA A 201 -17.54 4.58 -23.59
CA ALA A 201 -17.64 4.89 -25.01
C ALA A 201 -17.81 3.64 -25.89
N GLU A 202 -17.15 2.55 -25.53
CA GLU A 202 -17.31 1.25 -26.20
C GLU A 202 -18.72 0.69 -26.00
N HIS A 203 -19.21 0.68 -24.75
CA HIS A 203 -20.55 0.22 -24.44
C HIS A 203 -21.61 1.04 -25.18
N GLU A 204 -21.52 2.37 -25.12
CA GLU A 204 -22.43 3.29 -25.82
C GLU A 204 -22.37 3.08 -27.34
N GLY A 205 -21.17 2.91 -27.90
CA GLY A 205 -20.97 2.66 -29.32
C GLY A 205 -21.62 1.36 -29.80
N LEU A 206 -21.47 0.28 -29.03
CA LEU A 206 -22.10 -1.02 -29.33
C LEU A 206 -23.62 -0.97 -29.16
N LEU A 207 -24.11 -0.30 -28.11
CA LEU A 207 -25.53 -0.09 -27.87
C LEU A 207 -26.19 0.76 -28.97
N LEU A 208 -25.51 1.80 -29.45
CA LEU A 208 -26.00 2.61 -30.56
C LEU A 208 -26.06 1.78 -31.84
N LYS A 209 -24.98 1.02 -32.14
CA LYS A 209 -24.94 0.14 -33.31
C LYS A 209 -26.05 -0.90 -33.29
N SER A 210 -26.34 -1.53 -32.16
CA SER A 210 -27.43 -2.51 -32.07
C SER A 210 -28.81 -1.88 -32.28
N LYS A 211 -29.03 -0.64 -31.83
CA LYS A 211 -30.27 0.13 -32.04
C LYS A 211 -30.47 0.61 -33.48
N LEU A 212 -29.41 0.72 -34.30
CA LEU A 212 -29.53 1.06 -35.72
C LEU A 212 -30.19 -0.06 -36.54
N TYR A 213 -30.23 -1.28 -36.00
CA TYR A 213 -30.84 -2.43 -36.62
C TYR A 213 -32.24 -2.67 -36.02
N ASP A 214 -33.24 -2.82 -36.88
CA ASP A 214 -34.58 -3.22 -36.46
C ASP A 214 -34.57 -4.62 -35.82
N ILE A 215 -35.59 -4.96 -35.04
CA ILE A 215 -35.74 -6.22 -34.29
C ILE A 215 -35.57 -7.47 -35.17
N SER A 216 -35.82 -7.35 -36.48
CA SER A 216 -35.69 -8.42 -37.49
C SER A 216 -34.39 -8.37 -38.32
N ALA A 217 -33.44 -7.49 -38.00
CA ALA A 217 -32.34 -7.13 -38.89
C ALA A 217 -31.02 -7.90 -38.66
N ALA A 218 -31.03 -9.04 -37.96
CA ALA A 218 -29.85 -9.92 -37.86
C ALA A 218 -29.25 -10.30 -39.24
N PRO A 219 -30.04 -10.56 -40.30
CA PRO A 219 -29.52 -10.76 -41.64
C PRO A 219 -28.83 -9.52 -42.23
N SER A 220 -29.22 -8.31 -41.82
CA SER A 220 -28.58 -7.06 -42.26
C SER A 220 -27.21 -6.87 -41.62
N VAL A 221 -27.03 -7.21 -40.34
CA VAL A 221 -25.71 -7.21 -39.66
C VAL A 221 -24.73 -8.18 -40.34
N LEU A 222 -25.25 -9.30 -40.83
CA LEU A 222 -24.46 -10.33 -41.53
C LEU A 222 -24.06 -9.96 -42.96
N LYS A 223 -24.66 -8.92 -43.57
CA LYS A 223 -24.31 -8.48 -44.94
C LYS A 223 -22.88 -7.95 -45.02
N ASP A 224 -22.42 -7.33 -43.93
CA ASP A 224 -21.06 -6.76 -43.82
C ASP A 224 -19.98 -7.84 -43.77
N VAL A 225 -20.36 -9.09 -43.45
CA VAL A 225 -19.46 -10.24 -43.43
C VAL A 225 -19.37 -10.85 -44.83
N SER A 226 -18.14 -11.18 -45.25
CA SER A 226 -17.90 -11.79 -46.56
C SER A 226 -18.63 -13.14 -46.68
N PRO A 227 -19.15 -13.49 -47.88
CA PRO A 227 -19.95 -14.71 -48.09
C PRO A 227 -19.40 -16.02 -47.50
N PRO A 228 -18.10 -16.37 -47.62
CA PRO A 228 -17.60 -17.65 -47.11
C PRO A 228 -17.67 -17.78 -45.57
N PHE A 229 -17.70 -16.66 -44.84
CA PHE A 229 -17.72 -16.65 -43.36
C PHE A 229 -19.10 -16.34 -42.79
N ARG A 230 -20.02 -15.84 -43.63
CA ARG A 230 -21.36 -15.42 -43.22
C ARG A 230 -22.19 -16.59 -42.69
N GLY A 231 -22.18 -17.73 -43.40
CA GLY A 231 -22.92 -18.92 -43.01
C GLY A 231 -22.46 -19.52 -41.68
N PRO A 232 -21.14 -19.77 -41.51
CA PRO A 232 -20.57 -20.19 -40.23
C PRO A 232 -20.92 -19.25 -39.06
N LEU A 233 -20.76 -17.94 -39.24
CA LEU A 233 -21.08 -16.97 -38.18
C LEU A 233 -22.56 -17.01 -37.80
N ALA A 234 -23.46 -17.07 -38.78
CA ALA A 234 -24.88 -17.14 -38.53
C ALA A 234 -25.30 -18.44 -37.85
N LEU A 235 -24.67 -19.57 -38.22
CA LEU A 235 -24.87 -20.85 -37.55
C LEU A 235 -24.41 -20.80 -36.09
N ASN A 236 -23.25 -20.20 -35.81
CA ASN A 236 -22.72 -20.03 -34.46
C ASN A 236 -23.66 -19.16 -33.60
N ALA A 237 -24.14 -18.04 -34.16
CA ALA A 237 -25.13 -17.19 -33.50
C ALA A 237 -26.45 -17.95 -33.23
N LEU A 238 -26.95 -18.72 -34.20
CA LEU A 238 -28.15 -19.53 -34.03
C LEU A 238 -27.97 -20.61 -32.95
N GLN A 239 -26.80 -21.25 -32.88
CA GLN A 239 -26.47 -22.23 -31.84
C GLN A 239 -26.46 -21.58 -30.46
N LEU A 240 -25.90 -20.37 -30.32
CA LEU A 240 -25.92 -19.62 -29.07
C LEU A 240 -27.35 -19.34 -28.61
N VAL A 241 -28.22 -18.85 -29.51
CA VAL A 241 -29.60 -18.54 -29.13
C VAL A 241 -30.39 -19.81 -28.78
N ARG A 242 -30.18 -20.90 -29.52
CA ARG A 242 -30.78 -22.20 -29.17
C ARG A 242 -30.31 -22.68 -27.79
N ALA A 243 -29.02 -22.56 -27.50
CA ALA A 243 -28.46 -22.91 -26.18
C ALA A 243 -29.05 -22.05 -25.05
N LEU A 244 -29.25 -20.75 -25.28
CA LEU A 244 -29.92 -19.86 -24.32
C LEU A 244 -31.35 -20.30 -24.02
N ARG A 245 -32.06 -20.83 -25.00
CA ARG A 245 -33.44 -21.34 -24.82
C ARG A 245 -33.50 -22.71 -24.16
N THR A 246 -32.54 -23.59 -24.42
CA THR A 246 -32.54 -24.97 -23.92
C THR A 246 -31.87 -25.13 -22.56
N THR A 247 -30.88 -24.30 -22.26
CA THR A 247 -30.08 -24.34 -21.02
C THR A 247 -29.81 -22.93 -20.50
N PRO A 248 -30.85 -22.14 -20.17
CA PRO A 248 -30.73 -20.72 -19.79
C PRO A 248 -29.84 -20.47 -18.55
N GLU A 249 -29.65 -21.48 -17.70
CA GLU A 249 -28.83 -21.45 -16.48
C GLU A 249 -27.33 -21.58 -16.73
N ASN A 250 -26.89 -21.94 -17.94
CA ASN A 250 -25.48 -22.18 -18.22
C ASN A 250 -24.68 -20.87 -18.22
N SER A 251 -23.77 -20.74 -17.24
CA SER A 251 -22.95 -19.54 -17.06
C SER A 251 -22.03 -19.22 -18.24
N ASN A 252 -21.56 -20.22 -18.99
CA ASN A 252 -20.65 -20.02 -20.12
C ASN A 252 -21.31 -19.39 -21.34
N ILE A 253 -22.63 -19.57 -21.49
CA ILE A 253 -23.40 -18.88 -22.53
C ILE A 253 -23.94 -17.54 -22.02
N ARG A 254 -24.22 -17.39 -20.71
CA ARG A 254 -24.61 -16.09 -20.15
C ARG A 254 -23.44 -15.12 -19.99
N ARG A 255 -22.20 -15.62 -19.89
CA ARG A 255 -20.97 -14.82 -19.74
C ARG A 255 -19.94 -15.30 -20.76
N ILE A 256 -19.97 -14.69 -21.94
CA ILE A 256 -19.07 -15.04 -23.05
C ILE A 256 -17.73 -14.36 -22.80
N ARG A 257 -16.74 -15.19 -22.48
CA ARG A 257 -15.36 -14.76 -22.22
C ARG A 257 -14.59 -14.60 -23.52
N CYS A 258 -14.12 -13.40 -23.85
CA CYS A 258 -13.40 -13.16 -25.11
C CYS A 258 -12.07 -13.94 -25.18
N ASN A 259 -11.42 -14.20 -24.04
CA ASN A 259 -10.17 -14.96 -23.97
C ASN A 259 -10.38 -16.48 -24.06
N ASN A 260 -11.62 -16.96 -24.27
CA ASN A 260 -11.88 -18.38 -24.46
C ASN A 260 -11.48 -18.81 -25.88
N LEU A 261 -10.67 -19.88 -26.00
CA LEU A 261 -10.16 -20.37 -27.29
C LEU A 261 -11.27 -20.65 -28.32
N ARG A 262 -12.41 -21.20 -27.88
CA ARG A 262 -13.56 -21.48 -28.76
C ARG A 262 -14.19 -20.17 -29.24
N VAL A 263 -14.38 -19.20 -28.35
CA VAL A 263 -14.90 -17.88 -28.70
C VAL A 263 -13.97 -17.18 -29.68
N MET A 264 -12.66 -17.19 -29.44
CA MET A 264 -11.67 -16.63 -30.36
C MET A 264 -11.67 -17.31 -31.73
N THR A 265 -11.90 -18.63 -31.79
CA THR A 265 -11.95 -19.39 -33.05
C THR A 265 -13.24 -19.11 -33.83
N GLU A 266 -14.38 -19.04 -33.14
CA GLU A 266 -15.71 -18.92 -33.75
C GLU A 266 -16.08 -17.48 -34.10
N TYR A 267 -15.59 -16.51 -33.32
CA TYR A 267 -16.02 -15.11 -33.39
C TYR A 267 -14.87 -14.11 -33.46
N GLY A 268 -13.64 -14.52 -33.13
CA GLY A 268 -12.47 -13.64 -33.12
C GLY A 268 -12.27 -12.90 -31.80
N HIS A 269 -11.30 -11.99 -31.79
CA HIS A 269 -10.99 -11.12 -30.64
C HIS A 269 -10.61 -9.73 -31.14
N VAL A 270 -11.22 -8.67 -30.61
CA VAL A 270 -11.03 -7.28 -31.08
C VAL A 270 -9.55 -6.88 -31.13
N ALA A 271 -8.77 -7.28 -30.13
CA ALA A 271 -7.33 -7.04 -30.05
C ALA A 271 -6.48 -7.66 -31.19
N LEU A 272 -7.00 -8.64 -31.93
CA LEU A 272 -6.28 -9.34 -33.01
C LEU A 272 -6.78 -8.94 -34.41
N CYS A 273 -7.69 -7.99 -34.50
CA CYS A 273 -8.46 -7.75 -35.74
C CYS A 273 -8.06 -6.48 -36.50
N SER A 274 -7.20 -5.64 -35.96
CA SER A 274 -6.88 -4.32 -36.54
C SER A 274 -6.33 -4.38 -37.97
N GLU A 275 -5.56 -5.43 -38.31
CA GLU A 275 -4.94 -5.60 -39.63
C GLU A 275 -5.68 -6.59 -40.53
N CYS A 276 -6.47 -7.51 -39.94
CA CYS A 276 -7.22 -8.52 -40.68
C CYS A 276 -8.67 -8.08 -40.88
N HIS A 277 -8.97 -7.54 -42.06
CA HIS A 277 -10.33 -7.04 -42.37
C HIS A 277 -11.43 -8.09 -42.18
N THR A 278 -11.14 -9.36 -42.50
CA THR A 278 -12.10 -10.47 -42.30
C THR A 278 -12.39 -10.71 -40.82
N CYS A 279 -11.37 -10.80 -39.97
CA CYS A 279 -11.58 -10.98 -38.53
C CYS A 279 -12.28 -9.74 -37.94
N TRP A 280 -11.95 -8.54 -38.42
CA TRP A 280 -12.58 -7.30 -37.98
C TRP A 280 -14.08 -7.23 -38.28
N THR A 281 -14.51 -7.59 -39.49
CA THR A 281 -15.94 -7.62 -39.83
C THR A 281 -16.68 -8.68 -39.04
N ILE A 282 -16.08 -9.86 -38.88
CA ILE A 282 -16.68 -10.95 -38.09
C ILE A 282 -16.85 -10.54 -36.62
N VAL A 283 -15.81 -10.00 -35.98
CA VAL A 283 -15.89 -9.51 -34.59
C VAL A 283 -16.95 -8.41 -34.48
N THR A 284 -16.90 -7.39 -35.33
CA THR A 284 -17.84 -6.25 -35.26
C THR A 284 -19.29 -6.71 -35.42
N SER A 285 -19.56 -7.57 -36.42
CA SER A 285 -20.91 -8.12 -36.62
C SER A 285 -21.34 -9.01 -35.45
N THR A 286 -20.43 -9.79 -34.88
CA THR A 286 -20.72 -10.63 -33.71
C THR A 286 -21.12 -9.79 -32.50
N GLU A 287 -20.34 -8.76 -32.17
CA GLU A 287 -20.60 -7.93 -30.99
C GLU A 287 -21.94 -7.21 -31.09
N VAL A 288 -22.28 -6.72 -32.29
CA VAL A 288 -23.61 -6.14 -32.55
C VAL A 288 -24.71 -7.19 -32.38
N LEU A 289 -24.54 -8.40 -32.93
CA LEU A 289 -25.50 -9.50 -32.74
C LEU A 289 -25.66 -9.85 -31.26
N TRP A 290 -24.59 -9.95 -30.48
CA TRP A 290 -24.67 -10.18 -29.03
C TRP A 290 -25.41 -9.05 -28.32
N TYR A 291 -25.16 -7.78 -28.64
CA TYR A 291 -25.92 -6.68 -28.08
C TYR A 291 -27.41 -6.72 -28.44
N MET A 292 -27.76 -7.15 -29.66
CA MET A 292 -29.15 -7.38 -30.06
C MET A 292 -29.82 -8.49 -29.24
N LEU A 293 -29.05 -9.51 -28.80
CA LEU A 293 -29.54 -10.58 -27.92
C LEU A 293 -29.63 -10.15 -26.44
N GLY A 294 -29.22 -8.94 -26.08
CA GLY A 294 -29.25 -8.43 -24.71
C GLY A 294 -27.95 -8.63 -23.92
N TYR A 295 -26.84 -8.95 -24.59
CA TYR A 295 -25.54 -8.91 -23.93
C TYR A 295 -25.02 -7.47 -23.80
N THR A 296 -24.23 -7.22 -22.77
CA THR A 296 -23.46 -5.99 -22.60
C THR A 296 -21.99 -6.34 -22.42
N VAL A 297 -21.10 -5.46 -22.90
CA VAL A 297 -19.66 -5.60 -22.66
C VAL A 297 -19.35 -5.25 -21.19
N GLU A 298 -18.58 -6.10 -20.55
CA GLU A 298 -18.06 -5.95 -19.19
C GLU A 298 -16.59 -6.34 -19.13
N TYR A 299 -15.94 -5.97 -18.03
CA TYR A 299 -14.53 -6.22 -17.78
C TYR A 299 -14.32 -6.83 -16.41
N SER A 300 -13.53 -7.89 -16.33
CA SER A 300 -13.20 -8.51 -15.04
C SER A 300 -12.35 -7.57 -14.18
N SER A 301 -12.54 -7.64 -12.87
CA SER A 301 -11.65 -7.03 -11.88
C SER A 301 -10.47 -7.92 -11.48
N LEU A 302 -10.52 -9.20 -11.89
CA LEU A 302 -9.48 -10.18 -11.58
C LEU A 302 -8.44 -10.25 -12.70
N PRO A 303 -7.15 -10.44 -12.36
CA PRO A 303 -6.09 -10.70 -13.32
C PRO A 303 -6.43 -11.91 -14.19
N THR A 304 -6.19 -11.81 -15.49
CA THR A 304 -6.42 -12.90 -16.43
C THR A 304 -5.19 -13.17 -17.29
N VAL A 305 -5.21 -14.30 -18.00
CA VAL A 305 -4.11 -14.68 -18.89
C VAL A 305 -4.10 -13.70 -20.06
N HIS A 306 -2.98 -12.99 -20.20
CA HIS A 306 -2.68 -12.08 -21.30
C HIS A 306 -2.81 -12.81 -22.65
N ILE A 307 -3.52 -12.21 -23.60
CA ILE A 307 -3.89 -12.82 -24.90
C ILE A 307 -2.66 -13.34 -25.67
N PRO A 308 -1.55 -12.60 -25.80
CA PRO A 308 -0.31 -13.14 -26.39
C PRO A 308 0.20 -14.44 -25.75
N ALA A 309 0.19 -14.54 -24.42
CA ALA A 309 0.62 -15.76 -23.73
C ALA A 309 -0.35 -16.94 -23.99
N LEU A 310 -1.65 -16.64 -24.14
CA LEU A 310 -2.65 -17.63 -24.55
C LEU A 310 -2.41 -18.14 -25.98
N ILE A 311 -2.02 -17.26 -26.90
CA ILE A 311 -1.70 -17.63 -28.30
C ILE A 311 -0.41 -18.47 -28.35
N GLU A 312 0.63 -18.07 -27.63
CA GLU A 312 1.90 -18.80 -27.54
C GLU A 312 1.70 -20.23 -27.00
N SER A 313 0.83 -20.40 -26.00
CA SER A 313 0.48 -21.71 -25.45
C SER A 313 -0.44 -22.54 -26.35
N ASN A 314 -1.04 -21.93 -27.38
CA ASN A 314 -1.95 -22.59 -28.32
C ASN A 314 -1.55 -22.28 -29.78
N PRO A 315 -0.41 -22.81 -30.26
CA PRO A 315 0.16 -22.45 -31.57
C PRO A 315 -0.72 -22.85 -32.76
N SER A 316 -1.67 -23.78 -32.56
CA SER A 316 -2.63 -24.21 -33.57
C SER A 316 -3.95 -23.42 -33.55
N LEU A 317 -4.08 -22.41 -32.68
CA LEU A 317 -5.28 -21.58 -32.60
C LEU A 317 -5.47 -20.84 -33.92
N ARG A 318 -6.62 -21.08 -34.57
CA ARG A 318 -7.03 -20.38 -35.80
C ARG A 318 -8.13 -19.39 -35.48
N LEU A 319 -8.03 -18.20 -36.06
CA LEU A 319 -9.08 -17.20 -36.01
C LEU A 319 -10.14 -17.47 -37.09
N PRO A 320 -11.30 -16.77 -37.08
CA PRO A 320 -12.39 -17.05 -38.02
C PRO A 320 -12.01 -16.91 -39.50
N CYS A 321 -10.97 -16.12 -39.82
CA CYS A 321 -10.44 -16.01 -41.18
C CYS A 321 -9.72 -17.28 -41.67
N GLY A 322 -9.46 -18.24 -40.80
CA GLY A 322 -8.71 -19.48 -41.06
C GLY A 322 -7.20 -19.35 -40.84
N GLY A 323 -6.65 -18.14 -40.71
CA GLY A 323 -5.25 -17.88 -40.36
C GLY A 323 -4.93 -18.22 -38.91
N LEU A 324 -3.64 -18.40 -38.60
CA LEU A 324 -3.21 -18.66 -37.21
C LEU A 324 -3.31 -17.38 -36.38
N ALA A 325 -3.66 -17.50 -35.11
CA ALA A 325 -3.72 -16.34 -34.21
C ALA A 325 -2.35 -15.66 -34.05
N SER A 326 -1.25 -16.42 -34.13
CA SER A 326 0.13 -15.91 -34.10
C SER A 326 0.52 -15.08 -35.33
N GLU A 327 -0.22 -15.18 -36.43
CA GLU A 327 -0.01 -14.38 -37.65
C GLU A 327 -0.71 -13.01 -37.57
N HIS A 328 -1.52 -12.78 -36.53
CA HIS A 328 -2.26 -11.54 -36.33
C HIS A 328 -1.52 -10.63 -35.34
N VAL A 329 -1.50 -9.33 -35.63
CA VAL A 329 -0.91 -8.35 -34.73
C VAL A 329 -1.85 -8.09 -33.56
N PHE A 330 -1.30 -8.24 -32.34
CA PHE A 330 -2.01 -7.94 -31.10
C PHE A 330 -1.90 -6.45 -30.77
N PHE A 331 -3.06 -5.80 -30.68
CA PHE A 331 -3.21 -4.44 -30.18
C PHE A 331 -4.04 -4.48 -28.89
N PRO A 332 -3.44 -4.23 -27.72
CA PRO A 332 -4.15 -4.33 -26.45
C PRO A 332 -5.30 -3.33 -26.41
N VAL A 333 -6.49 -3.80 -26.04
CA VAL A 333 -7.64 -2.93 -25.82
C VAL A 333 -7.72 -2.59 -24.33
N GLY A 334 -7.41 -1.35 -23.97
CA GLY A 334 -7.47 -0.90 -22.59
C GLY A 334 -6.49 -1.64 -21.68
N PHE A 335 -6.97 -2.14 -20.53
CA PHE A 335 -6.19 -2.95 -19.59
C PHE A 335 -6.37 -4.47 -19.79
N GLU A 336 -6.37 -4.95 -21.03
CA GLU A 336 -6.41 -6.40 -21.31
C GLU A 336 -5.24 -7.19 -20.70
N ASP A 337 -4.18 -6.51 -20.26
CA ASP A 337 -3.06 -7.08 -19.50
C ASP A 337 -3.44 -7.46 -18.05
N TYR A 338 -4.55 -6.90 -17.53
CA TYR A 338 -4.98 -7.03 -16.13
C TYR A 338 -6.47 -7.36 -15.97
N SER A 339 -7.26 -7.26 -17.03
CA SER A 339 -8.70 -7.52 -17.03
C SER A 339 -9.12 -8.27 -18.29
N GLU A 340 -10.07 -9.17 -18.16
CA GLU A 340 -10.68 -9.88 -19.27
C GLU A 340 -11.92 -9.14 -19.75
N ARG A 341 -12.01 -8.98 -21.07
CA ARG A 341 -13.21 -8.49 -21.74
C ARG A 341 -14.21 -9.63 -21.90
N LEU A 342 -15.46 -9.39 -21.53
CA LEU A 342 -16.51 -10.40 -21.61
C LEU A 342 -17.87 -9.77 -21.96
N PHE A 343 -18.76 -10.58 -22.51
CA PHE A 343 -20.15 -10.19 -22.77
C PHE A 343 -21.07 -10.89 -21.78
N VAL A 344 -21.79 -10.11 -20.97
CA VAL A 344 -22.75 -10.62 -19.98
C VAL A 344 -24.16 -10.41 -20.49
N LEU A 345 -24.97 -11.47 -20.45
CA LEU A 345 -26.38 -11.40 -20.78
C LEU A 345 -27.15 -10.73 -19.64
N HIS A 346 -27.69 -9.53 -19.91
CA HIS A 346 -28.60 -8.80 -19.02
C HIS A 346 -30.03 -9.07 -19.45
N GLU A 347 -30.54 -10.22 -19.00
CA GLU A 347 -31.94 -10.59 -19.17
C GLU A 347 -32.82 -9.79 -18.19
N PRO A 348 -33.87 -9.07 -18.66
CA PRO A 348 -34.79 -8.37 -17.77
C PRO A 348 -35.44 -9.34 -16.77
N ASN A 349 -35.72 -8.88 -15.55
CA ASN A 349 -36.32 -9.78 -14.56
C ASN A 349 -37.84 -9.93 -14.85
N PRO A 350 -38.36 -11.13 -15.16
CA PRO A 350 -39.77 -11.31 -15.50
C PRO A 350 -40.72 -10.98 -14.35
N THR A 351 -40.24 -10.98 -13.10
CA THR A 351 -41.04 -10.66 -11.90
C THR A 351 -41.12 -9.15 -11.66
N GLU A 352 -40.06 -8.41 -11.98
CA GLU A 352 -39.94 -6.97 -11.72
C GLU A 352 -40.31 -6.15 -12.96
N GLU A 353 -39.94 -6.62 -14.15
CA GLU A 353 -40.05 -5.94 -15.45
C GLU A 353 -40.70 -6.86 -16.50
N PRO A 354 -41.96 -7.30 -16.31
CA PRO A 354 -42.59 -8.31 -17.16
C PRO A 354 -42.74 -7.87 -18.62
N ASN A 355 -42.98 -6.57 -18.88
CA ASN A 355 -43.11 -6.05 -20.23
C ASN A 355 -41.76 -6.06 -20.97
N GLU A 356 -40.69 -5.62 -20.31
CA GLU A 356 -39.35 -5.59 -20.90
C GLU A 356 -38.82 -7.00 -21.17
N TRP A 357 -39.13 -7.94 -20.28
CA TRP A 357 -38.83 -9.35 -20.47
C TRP A 357 -39.59 -9.94 -21.67
N MET A 358 -40.89 -9.65 -21.81
CA MET A 358 -41.69 -10.10 -22.96
C MET A 358 -41.18 -9.51 -24.29
N ASP A 359 -40.78 -8.24 -24.29
CA ASP A 359 -40.20 -7.58 -25.45
C ASP A 359 -38.84 -8.16 -25.80
N TRP A 360 -37.99 -8.42 -24.81
CA TRP A 360 -36.71 -9.11 -25.01
C TRP A 360 -36.92 -10.53 -25.57
N TYR A 361 -37.84 -11.30 -24.99
CA TYR A 361 -38.14 -12.66 -25.45
C TYR A 361 -38.70 -12.69 -26.88
N THR A 362 -39.57 -11.73 -27.22
CA THR A 362 -40.11 -11.56 -28.58
C THR A 362 -39.01 -11.20 -29.57
N ARG A 363 -38.10 -10.28 -29.20
CA ARG A 363 -36.92 -9.92 -30.00
C ARG A 363 -36.01 -11.12 -30.26
N MET A 364 -35.70 -11.89 -29.22
CA MET A 364 -34.92 -13.13 -29.33
C MET A 364 -35.57 -14.11 -30.31
N GLY A 365 -36.90 -14.29 -30.22
CA GLY A 365 -37.66 -15.13 -31.15
C GLY A 365 -37.59 -14.66 -32.60
N ALA A 366 -37.68 -13.35 -32.84
CA ALA A 366 -37.57 -12.75 -34.17
C ALA A 366 -36.17 -12.92 -34.77
N ILE A 367 -35.11 -12.75 -33.98
CA ILE A 367 -33.72 -12.98 -34.40
C ILE A 367 -33.51 -14.44 -34.80
N VAL A 368 -33.98 -15.40 -33.99
CA VAL A 368 -33.90 -16.84 -34.31
C VAL A 368 -34.57 -17.14 -35.64
N HIS A 369 -35.82 -16.70 -35.80
CA HIS A 369 -36.57 -16.96 -37.02
C HIS A 369 -35.88 -16.37 -38.25
N SER A 370 -35.30 -15.17 -38.11
CA SER A 370 -34.56 -14.50 -39.19
C SER A 370 -33.26 -15.21 -39.56
N LEU A 371 -32.52 -15.73 -38.57
CA LEU A 371 -31.32 -16.53 -38.80
C LEU A 371 -31.64 -17.90 -39.41
N GLU A 372 -32.75 -18.54 -39.02
CA GLU A 372 -33.20 -19.81 -39.61
C GLU A 372 -33.73 -19.65 -41.05
N ALA A 373 -34.35 -18.51 -41.36
CA ALA A 373 -34.84 -18.20 -42.69
C ALA A 373 -33.71 -17.90 -43.69
N CYS A 374 -32.55 -17.50 -43.19
CA CYS A 374 -31.36 -17.37 -44.02
C CYS A 374 -30.84 -18.76 -44.39
N LYS A 375 -31.12 -19.19 -45.63
CA LYS A 375 -30.47 -20.36 -46.23
C LYS A 375 -29.01 -19.99 -46.51
N PHE A 376 -28.11 -20.36 -45.61
CA PHE A 376 -26.67 -20.13 -45.76
C PHE A 376 -25.99 -21.24 -46.56
#